data_AF-A0A1F5HCW8-F1
#
_entry.id   AF-A0A1F5HCW8-F1
#
_cell.length_a   1.000
_cell.length_b   1.000
_cell.length_c   1.000
_cell.angle_alpha   90.00
_cell.angle_beta   90.00
_cell.angle_gamma   90.00
#
_symmetry.space_group_name_H-M   'P 1'
#
loop_
_entity.id
_entity.type
_entity.pdbx_description
1 polymer ?
#
loop_
_entity_poly.entity_id
_entity_poly.type
_entity_poly.pdbx_seq_one_letter_code
_entity_poly.pdbx_strand_id
1 'polypeptide(L)'
;MRIISAILFWLVAAFFLPVYALDDPAKLSSIVEILENIISLLAPAAGIAFFIMMLVGGFQFLTSGGDPKAAGAARGTLTYAVIGIVLVIVSWLILVLIRDITGASVTTVKFPE
;
A
#
# COMPACT_ATOMS: atom_id res chain seq x y z
N MET A 1 4.22 -23.66 5.87
CA MET A 1 5.32 -22.70 6.12
C MET A 1 6.06 -22.24 4.85
N ARG A 2 6.21 -23.07 3.80
CA ARG A 2 7.02 -22.75 2.59
C ARG A 2 6.42 -21.72 1.62
N ILE A 3 5.09 -21.56 1.59
CA ILE A 3 4.38 -20.68 0.65
C ILE A 3 4.39 -19.23 1.14
N ILE A 4 4.16 -19.01 2.43
CA ILE A 4 4.17 -17.67 3.06
C ILE A 4 5.58 -17.07 3.00
N SER A 5 6.63 -17.87 3.22
CA SER A 5 8.01 -17.42 3.07
C SER A 5 8.38 -17.10 1.62
N ALA A 6 7.82 -17.81 0.63
CA ALA A 6 8.06 -17.55 -0.78
C ALA A 6 7.39 -16.26 -1.26
N ILE A 7 6.16 -16.00 -0.82
CA ILE A 7 5.45 -14.75 -1.11
C ILE A 7 6.17 -13.57 -0.47
N LEU A 8 6.60 -13.70 0.80
CA LEU A 8 7.37 -12.67 1.49
C LEU A 8 8.72 -12.43 0.82
N PHE A 9 9.39 -13.47 0.35
CA PHE A 9 10.66 -13.37 -0.38
C PHE A 9 10.49 -12.67 -1.73
N TRP A 10 9.49 -13.04 -2.52
CA TRP A 10 9.21 -12.38 -3.81
C TRP A 10 8.77 -10.93 -3.65
N LEU A 11 8.03 -10.62 -2.58
CA LEU A 11 7.63 -9.25 -2.23
C LEU A 11 8.85 -8.39 -1.86
N VAL A 12 9.76 -8.92 -1.04
CA VAL A 12 10.99 -8.22 -0.65
C VAL A 12 11.97 -8.12 -1.82
N ALA A 13 12.13 -9.17 -2.62
CA ALA A 13 13.03 -9.18 -3.78
C ALA A 13 12.66 -8.12 -4.82
N ALA A 14 11.35 -7.89 -5.05
CA ALA A 14 10.87 -6.86 -5.96
C ALA A 14 11.24 -5.43 -5.51
N PHE A 15 11.45 -5.23 -4.19
CA PHE A 15 11.89 -3.95 -3.63
C PHE A 15 13.39 -3.68 -3.81
N PHE A 16 14.20 -4.73 -4.00
CA PHE A 16 15.65 -4.64 -4.20
C PHE A 16 16.06 -4.57 -5.67
N LEU A 17 15.11 -4.61 -6.61
CA LEU A 17 15.44 -4.46 -8.03
C LEU A 17 15.87 -3.01 -8.30
N PRO A 18 17.08 -2.77 -8.80
CA PRO A 18 17.50 -1.44 -9.21
C PRO A 18 16.64 -0.97 -10.39
N VAL A 19 16.05 0.23 -10.25
CA VAL A 19 15.33 0.90 -11.33
C VAL A 19 16.37 1.60 -12.21
N TYR A 20 16.55 1.14 -13.45
CA TYR A 20 17.46 1.76 -14.42
C TYR A 20 16.70 2.78 -15.28
N ALA A 21 17.21 4.01 -15.37
CA ALA A 21 16.79 4.99 -16.38
C ALA A 21 17.51 4.66 -17.69
N LEU A 22 16.76 4.52 -18.80
CA LEU A 22 17.31 4.03 -20.06
C LEU A 22 17.79 5.11 -21.04
N ASP A 23 17.45 6.40 -20.91
CA ASP A 23 18.05 7.50 -21.67
C ASP A 23 17.65 8.87 -21.07
N ASP A 24 18.46 9.90 -21.32
CA ASP A 24 18.37 11.33 -20.92
C ASP A 24 18.73 11.74 -19.47
N PRO A 25 19.36 12.94 -19.28
CA PRO A 25 19.69 13.48 -17.96
C PRO A 25 18.43 13.70 -17.11
N ALA A 26 18.53 13.44 -15.80
CA ALA A 26 17.41 13.44 -14.88
C ALA A 26 16.60 14.75 -14.92
N LYS A 27 15.43 14.71 -15.59
CA LYS A 27 14.41 15.74 -15.52
C LYS A 27 13.64 15.56 -14.21
N LEU A 28 12.97 16.60 -13.70
CA LEU A 28 12.10 16.47 -12.51
C LEU A 28 10.98 15.42 -12.74
N SER A 29 10.61 15.18 -14.00
CA SER A 29 9.70 14.11 -14.40
C SER A 29 10.25 12.70 -14.14
N SER A 30 11.57 12.49 -14.23
CA SER A 30 12.21 11.19 -14.01
C SER A 30 12.07 10.70 -12.56
N ILE A 31 12.12 11.62 -11.60
CA ILE A 31 11.87 11.31 -10.17
C ILE A 31 10.42 10.91 -9.95
N VAL A 32 9.49 11.58 -10.64
CA VAL A 32 8.05 11.25 -10.57
C VAL A 32 7.80 9.88 -11.18
N GLU A 33 8.43 9.55 -12.32
CA GLU A 33 8.28 8.27 -13.00
C GLU A 33 8.79 7.08 -12.17
N ILE A 34 9.94 7.23 -11.51
CA ILE A 34 10.47 6.21 -10.59
C ILE A 34 9.51 5.99 -9.42
N LEU A 35 8.97 7.07 -8.84
CA LEU A 35 7.99 6.98 -7.76
C LEU A 35 6.68 6.35 -8.21
N GLU A 36 6.16 6.70 -9.38
CA GLU A 36 4.95 6.10 -9.94
C GLU A 36 5.13 4.59 -10.15
N ASN A 37 6.28 4.16 -10.66
CA ASN A 37 6.56 2.74 -10.88
C ASN A 37 6.67 1.96 -9.56
N ILE A 38 7.32 2.54 -8.54
CA ILE A 38 7.40 1.96 -7.19
C ILE A 38 6.01 1.86 -6.55
N ILE A 39 5.20 2.92 -6.64
CA ILE A 39 3.85 2.94 -6.08
C ILE A 39 2.94 1.94 -6.82
N SER A 40 3.04 1.85 -8.14
CA SER A 40 2.29 0.90 -8.97
C SER A 40 2.59 -0.56 -8.61
N LEU A 41 3.83 -0.86 -8.23
CA LEU A 41 4.23 -2.18 -7.74
C LEU A 41 3.79 -2.44 -6.29
N LEU A 42 3.92 -1.45 -5.40
CA LEU A 42 3.62 -1.59 -3.97
C LEU A 42 2.12 -1.54 -3.65
N ALA A 43 1.33 -0.79 -4.40
CA ALA A 43 -0.12 -0.66 -4.18
C ALA A 43 -0.86 -2.01 -4.17
N PRO A 44 -0.70 -2.90 -5.17
CA PRO A 44 -1.34 -4.21 -5.14
C PRO A 44 -0.76 -5.12 -4.03
N ALA A 45 0.55 -5.02 -3.75
CA ALA A 45 1.18 -5.77 -2.67
C ALA A 45 0.62 -5.38 -1.29
N ALA A 46 0.41 -4.08 -1.06
CA ALA A 46 -0.21 -3.55 0.15
C ALA A 46 -1.66 -4.04 0.32
N GLY A 47 -2.44 -4.09 -0.78
CA GLY A 47 -3.79 -4.63 -0.76
C GLY A 47 -3.85 -6.12 -0.37
N ILE A 48 -2.89 -6.93 -0.83
CA ILE A 48 -2.80 -8.35 -0.45
C ILE A 48 -2.37 -8.50 1.01
N ALA A 49 -1.35 -7.75 1.44
CA ALA A 49 -0.89 -7.76 2.84
C ALA A 49 -2.01 -7.37 3.81
N PHE A 50 -2.81 -6.39 3.41
CA PHE A 50 -4.00 -5.94 4.12
C PHE A 50 -4.98 -7.09 4.37
N PHE A 51 -5.35 -7.79 3.30
CA PHE A 51 -6.32 -8.87 3.36
C PHE A 51 -5.83 -10.01 4.27
N ILE A 52 -4.54 -10.34 4.22
CA ILE A 52 -3.92 -11.34 5.09
C ILE A 52 -3.98 -10.91 6.55
N MET A 53 -3.65 -9.65 6.88
CA MET A 53 -3.72 -9.15 8.25
C MET A 53 -5.14 -9.17 8.81
N MET A 54 -6.14 -8.85 7.98
CA MET A 54 -7.55 -8.91 8.37
C MET A 54 -7.99 -10.35 8.67
N LEU A 55 -7.59 -11.32 7.84
CA LEU A 55 -7.88 -12.73 8.08
C LEU A 55 -7.20 -13.23 9.36
N VAL A 56 -5.91 -12.96 9.55
CA VAL A 56 -5.16 -13.40 10.73
C VAL A 56 -5.71 -12.76 12.01
N GLY A 57 -6.00 -11.46 11.99
CA GLY A 57 -6.61 -10.76 13.12
C GLY A 57 -8.00 -11.29 13.46
N GLY A 58 -8.82 -11.58 12.44
CA GLY A 58 -10.15 -12.19 12.60
C GLY A 58 -10.10 -13.60 13.17
N PHE A 59 -9.23 -14.46 12.63
CA PHE A 59 -9.03 -15.82 13.15
C PHE A 59 -8.51 -15.81 14.57
N GLN A 60 -7.55 -14.94 14.89
CA GLN A 60 -7.03 -14.83 16.25
C GLN A 60 -8.09 -14.30 17.22
N PHE A 61 -8.97 -13.40 16.79
CA PHE A 61 -10.08 -12.94 17.62
C PHE A 61 -11.06 -14.09 17.95
N LEU A 62 -11.38 -14.94 16.97
CA LEU A 62 -12.29 -16.08 17.15
C LEU A 62 -11.68 -17.20 18.01
N THR A 63 -10.38 -17.48 17.87
CA THR A 63 -9.69 -18.55 18.62
C THR A 63 -9.21 -18.11 20.00
N SER A 64 -9.35 -16.84 20.37
CA SER A 64 -8.92 -16.30 21.67
C SER A 64 -9.61 -16.92 22.88
N GLY A 65 -10.77 -17.57 22.71
CA GLY A 65 -11.38 -18.49 23.69
C GLY A 65 -11.65 -17.95 25.11
N GLY A 66 -11.47 -16.66 25.37
CA GLY A 66 -11.59 -16.03 26.70
C GLY A 66 -10.28 -15.48 27.29
N ASP A 67 -9.12 -15.67 26.65
CA ASP A 67 -7.86 -15.02 27.08
C ASP A 67 -7.89 -13.52 26.71
N PRO A 68 -7.91 -12.59 27.69
CA PRO A 68 -7.95 -11.17 27.43
C PRO A 68 -6.72 -10.65 26.67
N LYS A 69 -5.56 -11.31 26.78
CA LYS A 69 -4.34 -10.90 26.09
C LYS A 69 -4.41 -11.17 24.60
N ALA A 70 -4.86 -12.38 24.23
CA ALA A 70 -5.05 -12.76 22.83
C ALA A 70 -6.16 -11.92 22.16
N ALA A 71 -7.27 -11.69 22.87
CA ALA A 71 -8.36 -10.85 22.38
C ALA A 71 -7.93 -9.38 22.20
N GLY A 72 -7.10 -8.85 23.11
CA GLY A 72 -6.55 -7.50 23.01
C GLY A 72 -5.63 -7.33 21.80
N ALA A 73 -4.73 -8.30 21.56
CA ALA A 73 -3.85 -8.30 20.40
C ALA A 73 -4.64 -8.38 19.08
N ALA A 74 -5.65 -9.25 19.01
CA ALA A 74 -6.49 -9.41 17.82
C ALA A 74 -7.29 -8.13 17.50
N ARG A 75 -7.83 -7.46 18.52
CA ARG A 75 -8.48 -6.15 18.37
C ARG A 75 -7.51 -5.10 17.84
N GLY A 76 -6.28 -5.05 18.37
CA GLY A 76 -5.24 -4.16 17.88
C GLY A 76 -4.97 -4.36 16.39
N THR A 77 -4.75 -5.62 15.97
CA THR A 77 -4.53 -5.97 14.56
C THR A 77 -5.71 -5.56 13.67
N LEU A 78 -6.95 -5.80 14.11
CA LEU A 78 -8.15 -5.38 13.38
C LEU A 78 -8.27 -3.86 13.29
N THR A 79 -7.95 -3.13 14.36
CA THR A 79 -7.96 -1.66 14.35
C THR A 79 -6.92 -1.10 13.38
N TYR A 80 -5.68 -1.62 13.38
CA TYR A 80 -4.65 -1.22 12.42
C TYR A 80 -5.05 -1.52 10.98
N ALA A 81 -5.71 -2.66 10.76
CA ALA A 81 -6.29 -2.97 9.46
C ALA A 81 -7.38 -1.93 9.08
N VAL A 82 -8.37 -1.68 9.93
CA VAL A 82 -9.42 -0.69 9.59
C VAL A 82 -8.83 0.70 9.30
N ILE A 83 -7.87 1.16 10.09
CA ILE A 83 -7.18 2.44 9.88
C ILE A 83 -6.48 2.47 8.52
N GLY A 84 -5.82 1.39 8.12
CA GLY A 84 -5.14 1.28 6.82
C GLY A 84 -6.08 1.50 5.63
N ILE A 85 -7.25 0.85 5.61
CA ILE A 85 -8.24 1.08 4.55
C ILE A 85 -8.75 2.52 4.57
N VAL A 86 -9.12 3.00 5.76
CA VAL A 86 -9.70 4.35 5.91
C VAL A 86 -8.72 5.40 5.38
N LEU A 87 -7.42 5.26 5.66
CA LEU A 87 -6.41 6.19 5.21
C LEU A 87 -6.28 6.22 3.67
N VAL A 88 -6.36 5.06 3.01
CA VAL A 88 -6.35 4.99 1.52
C VAL A 88 -7.58 5.67 0.93
N ILE A 89 -8.77 5.42 1.50
CA ILE A 89 -10.02 6.05 1.04
C ILE A 89 -9.97 7.57 1.22
N VAL A 90 -9.52 8.03 2.39
CA VAL A 90 -9.40 9.47 2.69
C VAL A 90 -8.38 10.13 1.77
N SER A 91 -7.24 9.48 1.50
CA SER A 91 -6.24 9.98 0.55
C SER A 91 -6.86 10.21 -0.83
N TRP A 92 -7.60 9.23 -1.35
CA TRP A 92 -8.29 9.37 -2.64
C TRP A 92 -9.34 10.48 -2.63
N LEU A 93 -10.11 10.59 -1.54
CA LEU A 93 -11.13 11.62 -1.39
C LEU A 93 -10.52 13.03 -1.41
N ILE A 94 -9.37 13.23 -0.75
CA ILE A 94 -8.65 14.52 -0.78
C ILE A 94 -8.23 14.86 -2.21
N LEU A 95 -7.70 13.90 -2.97
CA LEU A 95 -7.31 14.13 -4.37
C LEU A 95 -8.50 14.51 -5.25
N VAL A 96 -9.66 13.86 -5.05
CA VAL A 96 -10.90 14.18 -5.77
C VAL A 96 -11.39 15.58 -5.40
N LEU A 97 -11.38 15.94 -4.11
CA LEU A 97 -11.78 17.28 -3.66
C LEU A 97 -10.87 18.37 -4.24
N ILE A 98 -9.56 18.15 -4.30
CA ILE A 98 -8.61 19.09 -4.92
C ILE A 98 -8.92 19.25 -6.41
N ARG A 99 -9.21 18.15 -7.11
CA ARG A 99 -9.59 18.18 -8.53
C ARG A 99 -10.88 18.98 -8.76
N ASP A 100 -11.88 18.81 -7.90
CA ASP A 100 -13.20 19.44 -8.05
C ASP A 100 -13.15 20.94 -7.74
N ILE A 101 -12.39 21.35 -6.71
CA ILE A 101 -12.24 22.76 -6.32
C ILE A 101 -11.32 23.53 -7.29
N THR A 102 -10.25 22.89 -7.77
CA THR A 102 -9.20 23.59 -8.55
C THR A 102 -9.43 23.50 -10.05
N GLY A 103 -10.25 22.54 -10.54
CA GLY A 103 -10.46 22.30 -11.97
C GLY A 103 -9.19 21.84 -12.74
N ALA A 104 -8.05 21.78 -12.06
CA ALA A 104 -6.78 21.30 -12.59
C ALA A 104 -6.64 19.78 -12.41
N SER A 105 -6.17 19.10 -13.46
CA SER A 105 -5.94 17.66 -13.48
C SER A 105 -4.72 17.26 -12.62
N VAL A 106 -4.83 17.33 -11.30
CA VAL A 106 -3.79 16.90 -10.33
C VAL A 106 -3.55 15.39 -10.33
N THR A 107 -4.38 14.61 -11.02
CA THR A 107 -4.23 13.16 -11.22
C THR A 107 -3.49 12.81 -12.51
N THR A 108 -3.00 13.78 -13.27
CA THR A 108 -2.24 13.53 -14.50
C THR A 108 -1.17 14.59 -14.65
N VAL A 109 0.06 14.21 -14.32
CA VAL A 109 1.25 15.04 -14.54
C VAL A 109 1.57 15.04 -16.04
N LYS A 110 0.90 15.89 -16.80
CA LYS A 110 1.27 16.18 -18.20
C LYS A 110 2.22 17.37 -18.21
N PHE A 111 3.51 17.08 -18.17
CA PHE A 111 4.52 18.07 -18.57
C PHE A 111 4.58 18.10 -20.11
N PRO A 112 4.53 19.28 -20.75
CA PRO A 112 5.01 19.41 -22.13
C PRO A 112 6.52 19.12 -22.15
N GLU A 113 6.99 18.44 -23.19
CA GLU A 113 8.36 17.93 -23.36
C GLU A 113 9.49 18.93 -23.07
#